data_AF-A0A955G1H8-F1
#
_entry.id   AF-A0A955G1H8-F1
#
_cell.length_a   1.000
_cell.length_b   1.000
_cell.length_c   1.000
_cell.angle_alpha   90.00
_cell.angle_beta   90.00
_cell.angle_gamma   90.00
#
_symmetry.space_group_name_H-M   'P 1'
#
loop_
_entity.id
_entity.type
_entity.pdbx_description
1 polymer ?
#
loop_
_entity_poly.entity_id
_entity_poly.type
_entity_poly.pdbx_seq_one_letter_code
_entity_poly.pdbx_strand_id
1 'polypeptide(L)'
;YLHYPYKVINAVAIEGWMLSGTVEREQEVFAWWKQTTEGNFLANITLSENARPIEYVLVERNWNSEKIVTLEYQHNRRDSTRWVHCGLDQSVELPKTRGTVTLVYSNGAITATAPFFSAGDVGKYLLIDKGIARITAYTSSTVVSINIIDPIYNWVTENLRVYARAGAGTWFMTEEVTEITLPYNMRPGQVTAYLNGEVDHNYAEVDGVVTLTSPAHVGWVGLPYTCTAVSLPLQVNGAIIEESVKKILSGGLRLYDTRGLQVGTSFDDLYPIEEAYHEVESTEKVLTSGIEKVHVSSEWDESIALYMVCTDPVPIHITALVIHAEIGDEI
;
A
#
# COMPACT_ATOMS: atom_id res chain seq x y z
N TYR A 1 8.98 -9.30 19.37
CA TYR A 1 9.02 -7.85 19.68
C TYR A 1 9.93 -7.18 18.66
N LEU A 2 9.39 -6.22 17.93
CA LEU A 2 10.06 -5.44 16.91
C LEU A 2 10.56 -4.14 17.54
N HIS A 3 11.78 -4.15 18.09
CA HIS A 3 12.34 -3.02 18.84
C HIS A 3 12.54 -1.75 17.99
N TYR A 4 12.92 -1.90 16.72
CA TYR A 4 13.14 -0.79 15.77
C TYR A 4 12.65 -1.19 14.38
N PRO A 5 12.00 -0.30 13.61
CA PRO A 5 11.69 1.11 13.93
C PRO A 5 10.36 1.34 14.66
N TYR A 6 9.50 0.32 14.82
CA TYR A 6 8.08 0.54 15.16
C TYR A 6 7.67 0.21 16.61
N LYS A 7 8.55 -0.37 17.44
CA LYS A 7 8.24 -0.78 18.83
C LYS A 7 6.94 -1.61 18.96
N VAL A 8 6.76 -2.57 18.06
CA VAL A 8 5.55 -3.42 17.98
C VAL A 8 5.75 -4.78 18.65
N ILE A 9 4.76 -5.23 19.41
CA ILE A 9 4.61 -6.59 19.91
C ILE A 9 3.48 -7.25 19.12
N ASN A 10 3.74 -8.48 18.67
CA ASN A 10 2.77 -9.30 17.97
C ASN A 10 2.66 -10.64 18.70
N ALA A 11 1.43 -11.13 18.86
CA ALA A 11 1.13 -12.37 19.53
C ALA A 11 -0.04 -13.06 18.82
N VAL A 12 0.12 -14.35 18.52
CA VAL A 12 -0.95 -15.15 17.90
C VAL A 12 -1.93 -15.62 18.98
N ALA A 13 -3.21 -15.35 18.78
CA ALA A 13 -4.29 -15.81 19.64
C ALA A 13 -4.71 -17.23 19.28
N ILE A 14 -5.31 -17.96 20.24
CA ILE A 14 -5.74 -19.36 20.03
C ILE A 14 -6.84 -19.48 18.96
N GLU A 15 -7.60 -18.41 18.73
CA GLU A 15 -8.65 -18.35 17.72
C GLU A 15 -8.13 -17.99 16.31
N GLY A 16 -6.81 -17.95 16.10
CA GLY A 16 -6.20 -17.83 14.76
C GLY A 16 -6.02 -16.40 14.23
N TRP A 17 -6.33 -15.38 15.02
CA TRP A 17 -6.01 -13.98 14.72
C TRP A 17 -4.74 -13.52 15.47
N MET A 18 -4.14 -12.41 15.04
CA MET A 18 -2.93 -11.87 15.67
C MET A 18 -3.25 -10.57 16.42
N LEU A 19 -2.84 -10.49 17.68
CA LEU A 19 -2.87 -9.26 18.47
C LEU A 19 -1.57 -8.50 18.22
N SER A 20 -1.70 -7.25 17.82
CA SER A 20 -0.58 -6.35 17.60
C SER A 20 -0.67 -5.17 18.55
N GLY A 21 0.45 -4.61 18.98
CA GLY A 21 0.43 -3.40 19.78
C GLY A 21 1.76 -2.67 19.86
N THR A 22 1.68 -1.35 19.92
CA THR A 22 2.83 -0.47 20.12
C THR A 22 2.95 -0.12 21.59
N VAL A 23 4.16 -0.25 22.12
CA VAL A 23 4.48 0.05 23.51
C VAL A 23 5.71 0.94 23.56
N GLU A 24 5.49 2.21 23.88
CA GLU A 24 6.55 3.18 24.17
C GLU A 24 6.47 3.59 25.64
N ARG A 25 7.22 2.89 26.49
CA ARG A 25 7.17 3.11 27.94
C ARG A 25 7.65 4.49 28.35
N GLU A 26 8.62 5.05 27.64
CA GLU A 26 9.18 6.37 27.98
C GLU A 26 8.22 7.52 27.66
N GLN A 27 7.30 7.33 26.72
CA GLN A 27 6.27 8.32 26.34
C GLN A 27 4.88 7.94 26.86
N GLU A 28 4.78 6.86 27.65
CA GLU A 28 3.52 6.30 28.16
C GLU A 28 2.47 6.02 27.06
N VAL A 29 2.92 5.67 25.85
CA VAL A 29 2.03 5.33 24.72
C VAL A 29 1.83 3.83 24.63
N PHE A 30 0.57 3.41 24.73
CA PHE A 30 0.12 2.04 24.56
C PHE A 30 -1.06 2.03 23.59
N ALA A 31 -0.97 1.24 22.53
CA ALA A 31 -2.07 1.01 21.61
C ALA A 31 -2.02 -0.44 21.12
N TRP A 32 -3.18 -1.02 20.84
CA TRP A 32 -3.28 -2.36 20.26
C TRP A 32 -4.33 -2.41 19.19
N TRP A 33 -4.19 -3.38 18.28
CA TRP A 33 -5.12 -3.68 17.22
C TRP A 33 -5.12 -5.17 16.93
N LYS A 34 -6.21 -5.63 16.32
CA LYS A 34 -6.35 -7.02 15.87
C LYS A 34 -6.00 -7.09 14.38
N GLN A 35 -5.26 -8.12 14.00
CA GLN A 35 -4.97 -8.48 12.62
C GLN A 35 -5.61 -9.82 12.29
N THR A 36 -6.22 -9.89 11.11
CA THR A 36 -6.81 -11.09 10.53
C THR A 36 -6.32 -11.23 9.10
N THR A 37 -6.38 -12.45 8.58
CA THR A 37 -6.04 -12.81 7.21
C THR A 37 -7.03 -13.86 6.71
N GLU A 38 -7.05 -14.14 5.42
CA GLU A 38 -7.73 -15.31 4.86
C GLU A 38 -6.98 -16.59 5.23
N GLY A 39 -7.26 -17.09 6.43
CA GLY A 39 -6.53 -18.20 7.06
C GLY A 39 -6.43 -17.99 8.57
N ASN A 40 -5.58 -18.81 9.21
CA ASN A 40 -5.32 -18.72 10.63
C ASN A 40 -3.83 -18.50 10.88
N PHE A 41 -3.47 -17.49 11.66
CA PHE A 41 -2.13 -17.39 12.22
C PHE A 41 -1.93 -18.53 13.22
N LEU A 42 -0.81 -19.26 13.10
CA LEU A 42 -0.50 -20.41 13.96
C LEU A 42 0.58 -20.10 15.00
N ALA A 43 1.60 -19.36 14.59
CA ALA A 43 2.73 -18.98 15.43
C ALA A 43 3.48 -17.82 14.78
N ASN A 44 4.13 -17.00 15.60
CA ASN A 44 5.04 -15.96 15.14
C ASN A 44 6.42 -16.08 15.82
N ILE A 45 7.46 -15.64 15.13
CA ILE A 45 8.81 -15.52 15.66
C ILE A 45 9.49 -14.29 15.09
N THR A 46 10.21 -13.56 15.94
CA THR A 46 11.07 -12.46 15.49
C THR A 46 12.50 -12.96 15.36
N LEU A 47 13.07 -12.86 14.16
CA LEU A 47 14.47 -13.18 13.86
C LEU A 47 15.21 -11.90 13.49
N SER A 48 16.54 -11.88 13.64
CA SER A 48 17.35 -10.75 13.17
C SER A 48 18.02 -11.09 11.84
N GLU A 49 17.75 -10.29 10.82
CA GLU A 49 18.41 -10.37 9.52
C GLU A 49 19.05 -9.03 9.18
N ASN A 50 20.33 -9.02 8.80
CA ASN A 50 21.07 -7.80 8.45
C ASN A 50 20.91 -6.67 9.51
N ALA A 51 20.97 -7.03 10.79
CA ALA A 51 20.76 -6.14 11.94
C ALA A 51 19.36 -5.52 12.05
N ARG A 52 18.36 -6.07 11.36
CA ARG A 52 16.95 -5.66 11.45
C ARG A 52 16.11 -6.79 12.04
N PRO A 53 15.18 -6.51 12.96
CA PRO A 53 14.21 -7.51 13.39
C PRO A 53 13.19 -7.73 12.27
N ILE A 54 13.04 -8.97 11.83
CA ILE A 54 12.01 -9.41 10.88
C ILE A 54 11.10 -10.38 11.63
N GLU A 55 9.80 -10.16 11.51
CA GLU A 55 8.82 -11.09 12.04
C GLU A 55 8.35 -12.05 10.97
N TYR A 56 8.49 -13.33 11.29
CA TYR A 56 7.92 -14.42 10.54
C TYR A 56 6.67 -14.92 11.23
N VAL A 57 5.66 -15.25 10.43
CA VAL A 57 4.39 -15.81 10.90
C VAL A 57 4.08 -17.05 10.09
N LEU A 58 3.69 -18.12 10.77
CA LEU A 58 3.11 -19.30 10.14
C LEU A 58 1.61 -19.06 9.96
N VAL A 59 1.12 -19.24 8.74
CA VAL A 59 -0.30 -19.08 8.41
C VAL A 59 -0.84 -20.39 7.85
N GLU A 60 -1.90 -20.94 8.43
CA GLU A 60 -2.70 -22.00 7.81
C GLU A 60 -3.67 -21.37 6.83
N ARG A 61 -3.63 -21.82 5.58
CA ARG A 61 -4.51 -21.38 4.50
C ARG A 61 -5.20 -22.58 3.85
N ASN A 62 -6.36 -22.34 3.25
CA ASN A 62 -7.14 -23.37 2.58
C ASN A 62 -7.30 -23.00 1.12
N TRP A 63 -6.50 -23.62 0.25
CA TRP A 63 -6.51 -23.34 -1.19
C TRP A 63 -6.97 -24.58 -1.95
N ASN A 64 -8.00 -24.46 -2.77
CA ASN A 64 -8.56 -25.59 -3.54
C ASN A 64 -8.86 -26.84 -2.67
N SER A 65 -9.41 -26.64 -1.47
CA SER A 65 -9.68 -27.69 -0.47
C SER A 65 -8.43 -28.38 0.12
N GLU A 66 -7.23 -27.86 -0.16
CA GLU A 66 -5.99 -28.30 0.45
C GLU A 66 -5.57 -27.34 1.57
N LYS A 67 -5.27 -27.90 2.75
CA LYS A 67 -4.65 -27.18 3.85
C LYS A 67 -3.16 -27.01 3.58
N ILE A 68 -2.72 -25.77 3.49
CA ILE A 68 -1.31 -25.41 3.29
C ILE A 68 -0.88 -24.53 4.44
N VAL A 69 0.32 -24.79 4.98
CA VAL A 69 0.95 -23.89 5.95
C VAL A 69 2.05 -23.11 5.23
N THR A 70 1.93 -21.79 5.24
CA THR A 70 2.90 -20.86 4.66
C THR A 70 3.74 -20.22 5.76
N LEU A 71 5.00 -19.91 5.44
CA LEU A 71 5.86 -19.05 6.24
C LEU A 71 5.88 -17.68 5.58
N GLU A 72 5.37 -16.67 6.28
CA GLU A 72 5.15 -15.33 5.76
C GLU A 72 5.87 -14.29 6.63
N TYR A 73 6.10 -13.10 6.08
CA TYR A 73 6.65 -11.97 6.84
C TYR A 73 6.11 -10.66 6.28
N GLN A 74 6.01 -9.64 7.13
CA GLN A 74 5.61 -8.30 6.70
C GLN A 74 6.82 -7.56 6.12
N HIS A 75 6.76 -7.29 4.81
CA HIS A 75 7.81 -6.52 4.15
C HIS A 75 7.66 -5.04 4.50
N ASN A 76 8.77 -4.35 4.77
CA ASN A 76 8.74 -2.90 4.95
C ASN A 76 8.24 -2.24 3.65
N ARG A 77 7.42 -1.20 3.78
CA ARG A 77 7.07 -0.35 2.65
C ARG A 77 8.34 0.07 1.92
N ARG A 78 8.40 -0.19 0.61
CA ARG A 78 9.47 0.31 -0.23
C ARG A 78 9.11 1.74 -0.60
N ASP A 79 9.99 2.69 -0.34
CA ASP A 79 9.84 4.08 -0.80
C ASP A 79 10.07 4.15 -2.32
N SER A 80 9.14 3.61 -3.12
CA SER A 80 9.04 3.97 -4.54
C SER A 80 8.10 5.16 -4.64
N THR A 81 8.62 6.34 -4.98
CA THR A 81 7.91 7.62 -4.88
C THR A 81 6.85 7.88 -5.96
N ARG A 82 6.32 6.83 -6.57
CA ARG A 82 5.16 6.98 -7.47
C ARG A 82 4.10 5.92 -7.19
N TRP A 83 4.54 4.69 -6.92
CA TRP A 83 3.66 3.59 -6.58
C TRP A 83 3.46 3.58 -5.07
N VAL A 84 2.50 4.39 -4.67
CA VAL A 84 2.10 4.55 -3.30
C VAL A 84 1.17 3.39 -2.92
N HIS A 85 1.77 2.25 -2.60
CA HIS A 85 1.06 1.08 -2.08
C HIS A 85 1.62 0.68 -0.70
N CYS A 86 0.79 0.01 0.10
CA CYS A 86 1.18 -0.65 1.35
C CYS A 86 1.34 -2.17 1.18
N GLY A 87 1.31 -2.65 -0.06
CA GLY A 87 1.33 -4.07 -0.38
C GLY A 87 -0.04 -4.70 -0.14
N LEU A 88 -0.20 -5.94 -0.59
CA LEU A 88 -1.38 -6.79 -0.37
C LEU A 88 -0.98 -7.96 0.55
N ASP A 89 -1.95 -8.61 1.17
CA ASP A 89 -1.69 -9.83 1.93
C ASP A 89 -1.31 -10.97 0.96
N GLN A 90 -0.35 -11.79 1.37
CA GLN A 90 0.26 -12.86 0.56
C GLN A 90 0.49 -12.49 -0.93
N SER A 91 1.11 -11.34 -1.20
CA SER A 91 1.19 -10.81 -2.57
C SER A 91 2.35 -11.34 -3.42
N VAL A 92 2.17 -11.29 -4.74
CA VAL A 92 3.17 -11.57 -5.78
C VAL A 92 3.38 -10.31 -6.61
N GLU A 93 4.64 -9.91 -6.78
CA GLU A 93 5.02 -8.79 -7.64
C GLU A 93 5.03 -9.22 -9.12
N LEU A 94 4.60 -8.34 -10.04
CA LEU A 94 4.69 -8.59 -11.48
C LEU A 94 6.14 -8.90 -11.91
N PRO A 95 6.32 -9.79 -12.89
CA PRO A 95 7.64 -10.24 -13.32
C PRO A 95 8.49 -9.08 -13.84
N LYS A 96 9.76 -9.06 -13.44
CA LYS A 96 10.75 -8.09 -13.90
C LYS A 96 12.14 -8.68 -13.91
N THR A 97 12.96 -8.23 -14.86
CA THR A 97 14.36 -8.65 -15.01
C THR A 97 15.27 -7.67 -14.29
N ARG A 98 16.06 -8.15 -13.32
CA ARG A 98 17.06 -7.30 -12.66
C ARG A 98 18.21 -6.99 -13.62
N GLY A 99 18.53 -5.71 -13.76
CA GLY A 99 19.65 -5.27 -14.58
C GLY A 99 21.00 -5.71 -14.03
N THR A 100 21.87 -6.24 -14.88
CA THR A 100 23.21 -6.74 -14.50
C THR A 100 24.34 -5.80 -14.90
N VAL A 101 24.02 -4.73 -15.62
CA VAL A 101 24.96 -3.74 -16.15
C VAL A 101 24.66 -2.36 -15.58
N THR A 102 25.64 -1.45 -15.66
CA THR A 102 25.39 -0.06 -15.31
C THR A 102 24.78 0.67 -16.51
N LEU A 103 23.75 1.47 -16.27
CA LEU A 103 23.13 2.33 -17.27
C LEU A 103 23.55 3.79 -17.05
N VAL A 104 23.81 4.47 -18.16
CA VAL A 104 24.07 5.91 -18.21
C VAL A 104 23.07 6.52 -19.18
N TYR A 105 22.28 7.47 -18.70
CA TYR A 105 21.43 8.27 -19.57
C TYR A 105 22.22 9.44 -20.17
N SER A 106 22.08 9.66 -21.47
CA SER A 106 22.61 10.83 -22.17
C SER A 106 21.78 11.13 -23.42
N ASN A 107 21.35 12.38 -23.59
CA ASN A 107 20.67 12.89 -24.79
C ASN A 107 19.52 12.00 -25.32
N GLY A 108 18.60 11.57 -24.46
CA GLY A 108 17.45 10.75 -24.87
C GLY A 108 17.74 9.25 -25.09
N ALA A 109 18.97 8.82 -24.85
CA ALA A 109 19.37 7.41 -24.94
C ALA A 109 19.91 6.90 -23.61
N ILE A 110 19.78 5.59 -23.42
CA ILE A 110 20.45 4.84 -22.36
C ILE A 110 21.59 4.02 -22.97
N THR A 111 22.78 4.17 -22.40
CA THR A 111 23.96 3.39 -22.72
C THR A 111 24.30 2.45 -21.56
N ALA A 112 24.33 1.15 -21.83
CA ALA A 112 24.80 0.12 -20.91
C ALA A 112 26.33 -0.06 -21.01
N THR A 113 26.98 -0.36 -19.89
CA THR A 113 28.43 -0.59 -19.85
C THR A 113 28.89 -1.90 -20.51
N ALA A 114 27.97 -2.82 -20.80
CA ALA A 114 28.21 -4.09 -21.48
C ALA A 114 26.94 -4.54 -22.22
N PRO A 115 27.04 -5.48 -23.19
CA PRO A 115 25.87 -5.99 -23.92
C PRO A 115 24.77 -6.48 -22.97
N PHE A 116 23.56 -5.96 -23.15
CA PHE A 116 22.37 -6.33 -22.38
C PHE A 116 21.10 -6.26 -23.23
N PHE A 117 20.99 -5.25 -24.10
CA PHE A 117 19.79 -5.02 -24.89
C PHE A 117 19.75 -5.88 -26.16
N SER A 118 18.53 -6.08 -26.65
CA SER A 118 18.18 -6.75 -27.89
C SER A 118 17.11 -5.96 -28.64
N ALA A 119 16.91 -6.26 -29.92
CA ALA A 119 15.84 -5.62 -30.71
C ALA A 119 14.44 -5.89 -30.14
N GLY A 120 14.25 -7.00 -29.41
CA GLY A 120 12.99 -7.35 -28.77
C GLY A 120 12.68 -6.57 -27.49
N ASP A 121 13.58 -5.69 -27.04
CA ASP A 121 13.34 -4.85 -25.86
C ASP A 121 12.61 -3.54 -26.20
N VAL A 122 12.39 -3.24 -27.49
CA VAL A 122 11.58 -2.09 -27.89
C VAL A 122 10.15 -2.26 -27.39
N GLY A 123 9.63 -1.24 -26.71
CA GLY A 123 8.33 -1.25 -26.05
C GLY A 123 8.39 -1.59 -24.55
N LYS A 124 9.48 -2.21 -24.07
CA LYS A 124 9.68 -2.52 -22.64
C LYS A 124 10.00 -1.27 -21.82
N TYR A 125 9.87 -1.39 -20.51
CA TYR A 125 10.05 -0.33 -19.55
C TYR A 125 11.28 -0.58 -18.68
N LEU A 126 12.01 0.48 -18.38
CA LEU A 126 13.15 0.52 -17.48
C LEU A 126 12.73 1.25 -16.21
N LEU A 127 12.79 0.55 -15.08
CA LEU A 127 12.52 1.07 -13.74
C LEU A 127 13.87 1.44 -13.11
N ILE A 128 14.16 2.73 -13.04
CA ILE A 128 15.44 3.27 -12.57
C ILE A 128 15.17 4.18 -11.39
N ASP A 129 15.56 3.72 -10.20
CA ASP A 129 15.21 4.37 -8.93
C ASP A 129 13.69 4.62 -8.84
N LYS A 130 13.28 5.88 -8.91
CA LYS A 130 11.88 6.33 -8.84
C LYS A 130 11.25 6.60 -10.20
N GLY A 131 12.07 6.59 -11.26
CA GLY A 131 11.66 6.94 -12.61
C GLY A 131 11.42 5.72 -13.50
N ILE A 132 10.76 5.99 -14.63
CA ILE A 132 10.30 5.01 -15.61
C ILE A 132 10.62 5.55 -17.00
N ALA A 133 11.26 4.71 -17.80
CA ALA A 133 11.54 5.02 -19.19
C ALA A 133 11.06 3.88 -20.08
N ARG A 134 10.36 4.20 -21.17
CA ARG A 134 9.99 3.22 -22.19
C ARG A 134 11.03 3.19 -23.30
N ILE A 135 11.47 2.02 -23.71
CA ILE A 135 12.39 1.84 -24.82
C ILE A 135 11.64 2.09 -26.13
N THR A 136 12.10 3.05 -26.93
CA THR A 136 11.47 3.44 -28.20
C THR A 136 12.22 2.93 -29.42
N ALA A 137 13.53 2.71 -29.32
CA ALA A 137 14.31 2.13 -30.40
C ALA A 137 15.55 1.37 -29.89
N TYR A 138 15.92 0.30 -30.59
CA TYR A 138 17.16 -0.43 -30.36
C TYR A 138 18.24 0.05 -31.33
N THR A 139 19.39 0.48 -30.81
CA THR A 139 20.53 0.93 -31.63
C THR A 139 21.64 -0.13 -31.66
N SER A 140 21.97 -0.70 -30.50
CA SER A 140 22.97 -1.77 -30.36
C SER A 140 22.75 -2.51 -29.04
N SER A 141 23.49 -3.59 -28.80
CA SER A 141 23.39 -4.36 -27.55
C SER A 141 23.74 -3.55 -26.30
N THR A 142 24.35 -2.37 -26.47
CA THR A 142 24.68 -1.44 -25.40
C THR A 142 23.89 -0.14 -25.45
N VAL A 143 23.09 0.15 -26.48
CA VAL A 143 22.44 1.46 -26.64
C VAL A 143 21.01 1.32 -27.10
N VAL A 144 20.10 1.99 -26.39
CA VAL A 144 18.68 2.11 -26.72
C VAL A 144 18.21 3.56 -26.59
N SER A 145 17.31 3.98 -27.47
CA SER A 145 16.57 5.24 -27.32
C SER A 145 15.38 5.04 -26.40
N ILE A 146 15.05 6.06 -25.61
CA ILE A 146 13.96 5.97 -24.64
C ILE A 146 13.01 7.18 -24.71
N ASN A 147 11.78 6.97 -24.29
CA ASN A 147 10.87 8.02 -23.85
C ASN A 147 10.80 7.99 -22.31
N ILE A 148 11.08 9.11 -21.66
CA ILE A 148 10.94 9.22 -20.21
C ILE A 148 9.46 9.40 -19.90
N ILE A 149 8.89 8.43 -19.18
CA ILE A 149 7.53 8.52 -18.65
C ILE A 149 7.59 9.24 -17.31
N ASP A 150 8.47 8.76 -16.43
CA ASP A 150 8.75 9.38 -15.15
C ASP A 150 10.18 9.86 -15.02
N PRO A 151 10.38 11.03 -14.41
CA PRO A 151 11.70 11.59 -14.16
C PRO A 151 12.68 10.58 -13.54
N ILE A 152 13.77 10.24 -14.26
CA ILE A 152 14.89 9.40 -13.79
C ILE A 152 16.06 10.23 -13.20
N TYR A 153 15.77 11.42 -12.67
CA TYR A 153 16.79 12.35 -12.16
C TYR A 153 17.06 12.10 -10.67
N ASN A 154 18.33 12.10 -10.28
CA ASN A 154 18.72 12.06 -8.87
C ASN A 154 18.61 13.42 -8.20
N TRP A 155 18.82 14.49 -8.97
CA TRP A 155 18.80 15.87 -8.49
C TRP A 155 18.22 16.77 -9.56
N VAL A 156 17.36 17.69 -9.14
CA VAL A 156 16.81 18.75 -10.00
C VAL A 156 17.08 20.09 -9.32
N THR A 157 17.69 20.99 -10.05
CA THR A 157 17.64 22.44 -9.78
C THR A 157 16.89 23.10 -10.93
N GLU A 158 16.55 24.38 -10.81
CA GLU A 158 15.86 25.14 -11.85
C GLU A 158 16.54 25.04 -13.23
N ASN A 159 17.87 24.87 -13.27
CA ASN A 159 18.67 24.88 -14.50
C ASN A 159 19.47 23.61 -14.79
N LEU A 160 19.50 22.63 -13.88
CA LEU A 160 20.30 21.41 -14.06
C LEU A 160 19.54 20.19 -13.58
N ARG A 161 19.48 19.19 -14.45
CA ARG A 161 18.98 17.86 -14.15
C ARG A 161 20.14 16.89 -14.16
N VAL A 162 20.42 16.27 -13.02
CA VAL A 162 21.48 15.25 -12.90
C VAL A 162 20.83 13.88 -12.98
N TYR A 163 21.05 13.19 -14.08
CA TYR A 163 20.48 11.87 -14.32
C TYR A 163 21.12 10.81 -13.44
N ALA A 164 20.31 9.86 -12.99
CA ALA A 164 20.78 8.73 -12.23
C ALA A 164 21.74 7.87 -13.05
N ARG A 165 22.94 7.61 -12.53
CA ARG A 165 23.71 6.44 -12.95
C ARG A 165 23.07 5.24 -12.28
N ALA A 166 22.37 4.40 -13.05
CA ALA A 166 21.76 3.19 -12.51
C ALA A 166 22.83 2.10 -12.45
N GLY A 167 23.36 1.83 -11.25
CA GLY A 167 24.36 0.79 -11.06
C GLY A 167 23.82 -0.60 -11.40
N ALA A 168 24.72 -1.55 -11.64
CA ALA A 168 24.32 -2.95 -11.77
C ALA A 168 23.52 -3.40 -10.53
N GLY A 169 22.38 -4.05 -10.75
CA GLY A 169 21.50 -4.53 -9.70
C GLY A 169 20.54 -3.49 -9.10
N THR A 170 20.61 -2.21 -9.49
CA THR A 170 19.77 -1.14 -8.91
C THR A 170 18.56 -0.76 -9.78
N TRP A 171 18.40 -1.39 -10.94
CA TRP A 171 17.31 -1.12 -11.88
C TRP A 171 16.72 -2.42 -12.39
N PHE A 172 15.52 -2.34 -12.96
CA PHE A 172 14.80 -3.46 -13.54
C PHE A 172 14.29 -3.14 -14.93
N MET A 173 14.18 -4.16 -15.78
CA MET A 173 13.43 -4.11 -17.03
C MET A 173 12.16 -4.93 -16.89
N THR A 174 11.05 -4.40 -17.39
CA THR A 174 9.73 -5.03 -17.34
C THR A 174 9.03 -4.82 -18.68
N GLU A 175 8.03 -5.64 -18.96
CA GLU A 175 7.18 -5.55 -20.14
C GLU A 175 5.71 -5.45 -19.72
N GLU A 176 4.82 -5.21 -20.66
CA GLU A 176 3.39 -5.23 -20.35
C GLU A 176 2.94 -6.67 -20.07
N VAL A 177 2.47 -6.88 -18.86
CA VAL A 177 1.95 -8.15 -18.38
C VAL A 177 0.44 -8.11 -18.51
N THR A 178 -0.12 -9.13 -19.16
CA THR A 178 -1.57 -9.37 -19.24
C THR A 178 -2.00 -10.58 -18.44
N GLU A 179 -1.05 -11.42 -18.00
CA GLU A 179 -1.31 -12.61 -17.21
C GLU A 179 -0.18 -12.82 -16.19
N ILE A 180 -0.56 -13.15 -14.96
CA ILE A 180 0.40 -13.54 -13.91
C ILE A 180 0.04 -14.92 -13.38
N THR A 181 1.06 -15.78 -13.28
CA THR A 181 0.95 -17.08 -12.62
C THR A 181 1.30 -16.91 -11.13
N LEU A 182 0.35 -17.20 -10.26
CA LEU A 182 0.54 -17.24 -8.82
C LEU A 182 1.28 -18.54 -8.41
N PRO A 183 1.98 -18.59 -7.27
CA PRO A 183 2.64 -19.82 -6.78
C PRO A 183 1.64 -20.81 -6.18
N TYR A 184 1.92 -22.12 -6.20
CA TYR A 184 0.96 -23.17 -5.78
C TYR A 184 0.31 -22.94 -4.41
N ASN A 185 1.07 -22.35 -3.48
CA ASN A 185 0.62 -22.02 -2.13
C ASN A 185 -0.23 -20.73 -2.04
N MET A 186 -0.73 -20.20 -3.16
CA MET A 186 -1.60 -19.03 -3.26
C MET A 186 -2.63 -19.23 -4.39
N ARG A 187 -3.79 -19.82 -4.06
CA ARG A 187 -4.90 -20.06 -5.00
C ARG A 187 -6.25 -19.68 -4.36
N PRO A 188 -6.53 -18.38 -4.16
CA PRO A 188 -7.71 -17.93 -3.45
C PRO A 188 -8.98 -17.87 -4.31
N GLY A 189 -8.91 -18.09 -5.63
CA GLY A 189 -10.03 -17.92 -6.54
C GLY A 189 -10.40 -16.46 -6.84
N GLN A 190 -10.15 -15.53 -5.90
CA GLN A 190 -10.29 -14.09 -6.10
C GLN A 190 -9.11 -13.33 -5.49
N VAL A 191 -8.66 -12.28 -6.18
CA VAL A 191 -7.53 -11.45 -5.76
C VAL A 191 -7.79 -9.98 -6.03
N THR A 192 -7.05 -9.13 -5.34
CA THR A 192 -6.89 -7.71 -5.66
C THR A 192 -5.57 -7.50 -6.38
N ALA A 193 -5.52 -6.52 -7.28
CA ALA A 193 -4.29 -6.08 -7.91
C ALA A 193 -4.09 -4.58 -7.71
N TYR A 194 -2.85 -4.20 -7.41
CA TYR A 194 -2.37 -2.83 -7.54
C TYR A 194 -1.51 -2.75 -8.80
N LEU A 195 -1.97 -2.04 -9.83
CA LEU A 195 -1.39 -2.04 -11.17
C LEU A 195 -1.17 -0.60 -11.63
N ASN A 196 0.08 -0.23 -11.94
CA ASN A 196 0.45 1.11 -12.43
C ASN A 196 -0.22 2.26 -11.65
N GLY A 197 -0.38 2.15 -10.33
CA GLY A 197 -0.94 3.21 -9.48
C GLY A 197 -2.41 3.05 -9.10
N GLU A 198 -3.13 2.16 -9.79
CA GLU A 198 -4.55 1.91 -9.60
C GLU A 198 -4.81 0.57 -8.91
N VAL A 199 -5.94 0.49 -8.21
CA VAL A 199 -6.39 -0.70 -7.49
C VAL A 199 -7.61 -1.28 -8.19
N ASP A 200 -7.63 -2.60 -8.34
CA ASP A 200 -8.81 -3.34 -8.79
C ASP A 200 -8.98 -4.61 -7.95
N HIS A 201 -10.14 -4.74 -7.32
CA HIS A 201 -10.49 -5.81 -6.39
C HIS A 201 -11.17 -7.02 -7.07
N ASN A 202 -11.36 -6.98 -8.39
CA ASN A 202 -12.29 -7.88 -9.09
C ASN A 202 -11.59 -8.91 -9.99
N TYR A 203 -10.35 -9.29 -9.67
CA TYR A 203 -9.62 -10.28 -10.45
C TYR A 203 -9.94 -11.70 -9.98
N ALA A 204 -10.42 -12.53 -10.91
CA ALA A 204 -10.55 -13.96 -10.69
C ALA A 204 -9.19 -14.65 -10.90
N GLU A 205 -8.89 -15.59 -10.01
CA GLU A 205 -7.81 -16.54 -10.19
C GLU A 205 -8.38 -17.88 -10.64
N VAL A 206 -7.87 -18.40 -11.76
CA VAL A 206 -8.30 -19.67 -12.33
C VAL A 206 -7.07 -20.51 -12.60
N ASP A 207 -6.99 -21.67 -11.95
CA ASP A 207 -5.88 -22.64 -12.08
C ASP A 207 -4.47 -22.03 -11.88
N GLY A 208 -4.39 -21.02 -11.03
CA GLY A 208 -3.17 -20.30 -10.68
C GLY A 208 -2.84 -19.13 -11.58
N VAL A 209 -3.72 -18.77 -12.51
CA VAL A 209 -3.50 -17.67 -13.44
C VAL A 209 -4.53 -16.57 -13.18
N VAL A 210 -4.04 -15.33 -13.19
CA VAL A 210 -4.86 -14.12 -13.14
C VAL A 210 -4.64 -13.36 -14.43
N THR A 211 -5.71 -13.15 -15.19
CA THR A 211 -5.69 -12.36 -16.44
C THR A 211 -6.07 -10.91 -16.14
N LEU A 212 -5.16 -9.99 -16.45
CA LEU A 212 -5.33 -8.56 -16.23
C LEU A 212 -6.15 -7.96 -17.36
N THR A 213 -7.20 -7.20 -17.01
CA THR A 213 -8.06 -6.53 -18.00
C THR A 213 -7.34 -5.33 -18.64
N SER A 214 -6.43 -4.72 -17.88
CA SER A 214 -5.53 -3.66 -18.34
C SER A 214 -4.08 -4.13 -18.22
N PRO A 215 -3.29 -4.12 -19.31
CA PRO A 215 -1.89 -4.50 -19.24
C PRO A 215 -1.11 -3.60 -18.27
N ALA A 216 -0.22 -4.21 -17.48
CA ALA A 216 0.55 -3.50 -16.47
C ALA A 216 2.03 -3.87 -16.51
N HIS A 217 2.89 -2.89 -16.25
CA HIS A 217 4.35 -3.09 -16.24
C HIS A 217 4.94 -3.00 -14.83
N VAL A 218 4.19 -2.45 -13.87
CA VAL A 218 4.48 -2.48 -12.44
C VAL A 218 3.21 -2.85 -11.68
N GLY A 219 3.32 -3.76 -10.71
CA GLY A 219 2.20 -4.07 -9.86
C GLY A 219 2.40 -5.25 -8.92
N TRP A 220 1.39 -5.47 -8.09
CA TRP A 220 1.29 -6.58 -7.14
C TRP A 220 -0.11 -7.18 -7.21
N VAL A 221 -0.19 -8.51 -7.11
CA VAL A 221 -1.44 -9.25 -7.02
C VAL A 221 -1.44 -10.04 -5.71
N GLY A 222 -2.53 -9.95 -4.94
CA GLY A 222 -2.57 -10.44 -3.57
C GLY A 222 -3.98 -10.53 -3.02
N LEU A 223 -4.07 -11.02 -1.78
CA LEU A 223 -5.30 -11.01 -1.01
C LEU A 223 -5.62 -9.58 -0.56
N PRO A 224 -6.89 -9.13 -0.66
CA PRO A 224 -7.30 -7.86 -0.10
C PRO A 224 -7.21 -7.86 1.41
N TYR A 225 -7.09 -6.67 2.00
CA TYR A 225 -7.36 -6.47 3.42
C TYR A 225 -8.12 -5.17 3.60
N THR A 226 -8.81 -5.07 4.73
CA THR A 226 -9.50 -3.85 5.14
C THR A 226 -8.90 -3.36 6.45
N CYS A 227 -8.42 -2.12 6.45
CA CYS A 227 -8.02 -1.41 7.65
C CYS A 227 -9.24 -0.68 8.22
N THR A 228 -9.56 -0.92 9.48
CA THR A 228 -10.67 -0.25 10.17
C THR A 228 -10.17 0.38 11.47
N ALA A 229 -10.66 1.59 11.74
CA ALA A 229 -10.48 2.28 13.00
C ALA A 229 -11.83 2.88 13.41
N VAL A 230 -12.20 2.72 14.67
CA VAL A 230 -13.44 3.27 15.24
C VAL A 230 -13.05 4.16 16.40
N SER A 231 -13.57 5.38 16.43
CA SER A 231 -13.33 6.27 17.56
C SER A 231 -13.97 5.70 18.84
N LEU A 232 -13.47 6.12 20.00
CA LEU A 232 -14.25 5.96 21.21
C LEU A 232 -15.56 6.77 21.10
N PRO A 233 -16.61 6.38 21.83
CA PRO A 233 -17.78 7.23 22.00
C PRO A 233 -17.38 8.63 22.44
N LEU A 234 -18.12 9.64 21.99
CA LEU A 234 -17.78 11.03 22.27
C LEU A 234 -17.81 11.32 23.77
N GLN A 235 -16.70 11.85 24.29
CA GLN A 235 -16.56 12.35 25.65
C GLN A 235 -16.17 13.82 25.62
N VAL A 236 -16.72 14.60 26.56
CA VAL A 236 -16.40 16.04 26.71
C VAL A 236 -15.80 16.27 28.08
N ASN A 237 -14.68 16.98 28.12
CA ASN A 237 -14.04 17.32 29.39
C ASN A 237 -14.88 18.34 30.16
N GLY A 238 -15.19 18.05 31.42
CA GLY A 238 -15.95 18.95 32.29
C GLY A 238 -17.48 18.85 32.18
N ALA A 239 -18.01 17.91 31.39
CA ALA A 239 -19.44 17.61 31.32
C ALA A 239 -19.69 16.09 31.26
N ILE A 240 -20.72 15.61 31.96
CA ILE A 240 -21.18 14.22 31.85
C ILE A 240 -22.23 14.22 30.75
N ILE A 241 -21.91 13.57 29.63
CA ILE A 241 -22.79 13.50 28.45
C ILE A 241 -23.02 12.05 28.01
N GLU A 242 -22.57 11.07 28.79
CA GLU A 242 -22.60 9.65 28.40
C GLU A 242 -24.03 9.16 28.17
N GLU A 243 -24.97 9.57 29.02
CA GLU A 243 -26.41 9.25 28.92
C GLU A 243 -27.17 10.12 27.91
N SER A 244 -26.55 11.19 27.39
CA SER A 244 -27.20 12.07 26.41
C SER A 244 -27.13 11.47 25.01
N VAL A 245 -28.20 11.63 24.22
CA VAL A 245 -28.15 11.35 22.78
C VAL A 245 -27.26 12.35 22.07
N LYS A 246 -26.47 11.88 21.11
CA LYS A 246 -25.51 12.69 20.35
C LYS A 246 -25.72 12.49 18.86
N LYS A 247 -25.37 13.50 18.07
CA LYS A 247 -25.44 13.44 16.61
C LYS A 247 -24.15 13.98 15.99
N ILE A 248 -23.43 13.16 15.22
CA ILE A 248 -22.18 13.58 14.55
C ILE A 248 -22.53 14.29 13.23
N LEU A 249 -22.07 15.53 13.07
CA LEU A 249 -22.28 16.33 11.86
C LEU A 249 -21.13 16.19 10.85
N SER A 250 -19.89 16.07 11.36
CA SER A 250 -18.69 15.93 10.52
C SER A 250 -17.49 15.46 11.33
N GLY A 251 -16.54 14.82 10.64
CA GLY A 251 -15.20 14.52 11.15
C GLY A 251 -14.15 15.42 10.50
N GLY A 252 -13.27 16.02 11.29
CA GLY A 252 -12.06 16.69 10.82
C GLY A 252 -10.84 15.80 11.06
N LEU A 253 -10.15 15.40 10.00
CA LEU A 253 -8.98 14.53 10.07
C LEU A 253 -7.75 15.28 9.58
N ARG A 254 -6.66 15.22 10.35
CA ARG A 254 -5.35 15.66 9.86
C ARG A 254 -4.62 14.48 9.25
N LEU A 255 -4.44 14.52 7.95
CA LEU A 255 -3.85 13.46 7.15
C LEU A 255 -2.41 13.80 6.75
N TYR A 256 -1.62 12.76 6.59
CA TYR A 256 -0.29 12.83 6.00
C TYR A 256 -0.16 11.69 4.99
N ASP A 257 0.33 11.96 3.79
CA ASP A 257 0.60 10.95 2.76
C ASP A 257 -0.48 9.84 2.64
N THR A 258 -1.74 10.24 2.60
CA THR A 258 -2.92 9.35 2.74
C THR A 258 -3.72 9.26 1.43
N ARG A 259 -4.28 8.09 1.11
CA ARG A 259 -5.21 7.88 -0.02
C ARG A 259 -6.26 6.82 0.33
N GLY A 260 -7.46 6.86 -0.25
CA GLY A 260 -8.43 5.77 -0.14
C GLY A 260 -9.12 5.64 1.22
N LEU A 261 -9.03 6.67 2.07
CA LEU A 261 -9.73 6.70 3.36
C LEU A 261 -11.20 7.03 3.17
N GLN A 262 -12.06 6.29 3.84
CA GLN A 262 -13.49 6.55 3.94
C GLN A 262 -13.84 6.80 5.42
N VAL A 263 -14.79 7.71 5.65
CA VAL A 263 -15.20 8.11 7.00
C VAL A 263 -16.71 8.16 7.09
N GLY A 264 -17.27 7.67 8.19
CA GLY A 264 -18.72 7.59 8.36
C GLY A 264 -19.13 7.31 9.80
N THR A 265 -20.41 7.02 10.01
CA THR A 265 -20.96 6.69 11.35
C THR A 265 -21.37 5.23 11.51
N SER A 266 -21.18 4.41 10.47
CA SER A 266 -21.28 2.96 10.53
C SER A 266 -20.43 2.35 9.42
N PHE A 267 -20.29 1.02 9.38
CA PHE A 267 -19.63 0.33 8.28
C PHE A 267 -20.43 0.35 6.96
N ASP A 268 -21.73 0.64 7.03
CA ASP A 268 -22.64 0.66 5.89
C ASP A 268 -22.90 2.08 5.35
N ASP A 269 -22.49 3.12 6.10
CA ASP A 269 -22.64 4.54 5.73
C ASP A 269 -21.29 5.24 5.83
N LEU A 270 -20.49 5.10 4.77
CA LEU A 270 -19.13 5.61 4.65
C LEU A 270 -19.01 6.59 3.48
N TYR A 271 -18.31 7.69 3.70
CA TYR A 271 -18.07 8.75 2.72
C TYR A 271 -16.58 8.79 2.38
N PRO A 272 -16.19 8.64 1.09
CA PRO A 272 -14.79 8.72 0.71
C PRO A 272 -14.25 10.15 0.88
N ILE A 273 -13.00 10.25 1.32
CA ILE A 273 -12.24 11.50 1.20
C ILE A 273 -11.90 11.70 -0.28
N GLU A 274 -12.09 12.93 -0.77
CA GLU A 274 -11.83 13.26 -2.17
C GLU A 274 -10.36 12.97 -2.53
N GLU A 275 -10.16 12.35 -3.70
CA GLU A 275 -8.84 12.04 -4.21
C GLU A 275 -8.17 13.30 -4.76
N ALA A 276 -6.89 13.48 -4.43
CA ALA A 276 -6.07 14.54 -4.99
C ALA A 276 -5.40 14.07 -6.30
N TYR A 277 -5.23 15.00 -7.22
CA TYR A 277 -4.58 14.78 -8.52
C TYR A 277 -3.43 15.75 -8.72
N HIS A 278 -2.42 15.35 -9.50
CA HIS A 278 -1.25 16.18 -9.76
C HIS A 278 -1.61 17.48 -10.52
N GLU A 279 -2.58 17.40 -11.44
CA GLU A 279 -3.15 18.49 -12.24
C GLU A 279 -4.61 18.14 -12.60
N VAL A 280 -5.41 19.13 -13.03
CA VAL A 280 -6.86 18.96 -13.29
C VAL A 280 -7.18 17.88 -14.34
N GLU A 281 -6.35 17.75 -15.37
CA GLU A 281 -6.52 16.77 -16.46
C GLU A 281 -5.69 15.49 -16.23
N SER A 282 -5.02 15.37 -15.08
CA SER A 282 -4.21 14.20 -14.77
C SER A 282 -5.10 13.07 -14.29
N THR A 283 -4.85 11.86 -14.78
CA THR A 283 -5.41 10.63 -14.22
C THR A 283 -4.57 10.08 -13.06
N GLU A 284 -3.45 10.73 -12.73
CA GLU A 284 -2.54 10.30 -11.68
C GLU A 284 -3.00 10.82 -10.32
N LYS A 285 -3.41 9.86 -9.47
CA LYS A 285 -3.80 10.11 -8.09
C LYS A 285 -2.57 10.30 -7.21
N VAL A 286 -2.55 11.40 -6.47
CA VAL A 286 -1.49 11.72 -5.50
C VAL A 286 -1.99 11.52 -4.07
N LEU A 287 -1.05 11.57 -3.12
CA LEU A 287 -1.38 11.48 -1.71
C LEU A 287 -1.90 12.81 -1.16
N THR A 288 -2.86 12.74 -0.26
CA THR A 288 -3.41 13.89 0.43
C THR A 288 -2.69 14.09 1.77
N SER A 289 -2.20 15.32 1.98
CA SER A 289 -1.65 15.80 3.25
C SER A 289 -2.31 17.12 3.60
N GLY A 290 -2.85 17.25 4.81
CA GLY A 290 -3.63 18.43 5.19
C GLY A 290 -4.68 18.14 6.24
N ILE A 291 -5.63 19.06 6.38
CA ILE A 291 -6.84 18.83 7.18
C ILE A 291 -7.98 18.60 6.19
N GLU A 292 -8.61 17.44 6.28
CA GLU A 292 -9.81 17.11 5.53
C GLU A 292 -11.01 17.10 6.45
N LYS A 293 -12.10 17.70 5.98
CA LYS A 293 -13.39 17.70 6.70
C LYS A 293 -14.38 16.86 5.92
N VAL A 294 -14.83 15.78 6.54
CA VAL A 294 -15.83 14.88 5.95
C VAL A 294 -17.16 15.14 6.63
N HIS A 295 -18.14 15.55 5.82
CA HIS A 295 -19.53 15.63 6.26
C HIS A 295 -20.13 14.23 6.25
N VAL A 296 -20.76 13.84 7.35
CA VAL A 296 -21.37 12.52 7.51
C VAL A 296 -22.84 12.68 7.86
N SER A 297 -23.67 11.75 7.39
CA SER A 297 -25.03 11.62 7.90
C SER A 297 -24.99 10.87 9.22
N SER A 298 -25.89 11.19 10.14
CA SER A 298 -26.03 10.43 11.38
C SER A 298 -27.39 10.64 12.04
N GLU A 299 -27.77 9.66 12.86
CA GLU A 299 -28.95 9.71 13.73
C GLU A 299 -28.55 9.98 15.18
N TRP A 300 -29.53 10.38 15.99
CA TRP A 300 -29.34 10.56 17.43
C TRP A 300 -29.11 9.22 18.13
N ASP A 301 -27.95 9.07 18.78
CA ASP A 301 -27.55 7.85 19.48
C ASP A 301 -26.66 8.20 20.69
N GLU A 302 -26.81 7.48 21.80
CA GLU A 302 -26.03 7.66 23.03
C GLU A 302 -24.56 7.26 22.85
N SER A 303 -24.28 6.31 21.94
CA SER A 303 -23.02 5.61 21.77
C SER A 303 -22.38 5.81 20.40
N ILE A 304 -22.80 6.84 19.67
CA ILE A 304 -22.31 7.13 18.32
C ILE A 304 -20.78 7.29 18.27
N ALA A 305 -20.17 6.71 17.23
CA ALA A 305 -18.75 6.77 16.96
C ALA A 305 -18.48 7.10 15.49
N LEU A 306 -17.26 7.55 15.21
CA LEU A 306 -16.79 7.77 13.85
C LEU A 306 -16.00 6.55 13.39
N TYR A 307 -16.37 6.04 12.22
CA TYR A 307 -15.77 4.88 11.56
C TYR A 307 -14.87 5.36 10.45
N MET A 308 -13.65 4.84 10.40
CA MET A 308 -12.63 5.13 9.40
C MET A 308 -12.21 3.81 8.76
N VAL A 309 -12.37 3.71 7.45
CA VAL A 309 -12.18 2.46 6.70
C VAL A 309 -11.33 2.70 5.47
N CYS A 310 -10.41 1.79 5.18
CA CYS A 310 -9.67 1.76 3.93
C CYS A 310 -9.59 0.31 3.44
N THR A 311 -10.07 0.07 2.22
CA THR A 311 -10.05 -1.23 1.54
C THR A 311 -8.91 -1.35 0.55
N ASP A 312 -8.41 -0.22 0.08
CA ASP A 312 -7.34 -0.16 -0.90
C ASP A 312 -5.98 -0.39 -0.22
N PRO A 313 -5.04 -1.09 -0.87
CA PRO A 313 -3.69 -1.32 -0.35
C PRO A 313 -2.80 -0.08 -0.49
N VAL A 314 -3.25 1.06 0.03
CA VAL A 314 -2.61 2.39 -0.08
C VAL A 314 -2.36 2.93 1.34
N PRO A 315 -1.38 3.83 1.53
CA PRO A 315 -1.06 4.32 2.86
C PRO A 315 -2.15 5.21 3.43
N ILE A 316 -2.34 5.05 4.74
CA ILE A 316 -3.16 5.88 5.60
C ILE A 316 -2.28 6.34 6.76
N HIS A 317 -2.26 7.63 7.04
CA HIS A 317 -1.63 8.18 8.24
C HIS A 317 -2.48 9.33 8.78
N ILE A 318 -3.24 9.01 9.82
CA ILE A 318 -4.09 9.94 10.55
C ILE A 318 -3.30 10.43 11.76
N THR A 319 -3.06 11.74 11.82
CA THR A 319 -2.27 12.38 12.89
C THR A 319 -3.14 13.08 13.94
N ALA A 320 -4.38 13.42 13.59
CA ALA A 320 -5.37 13.97 14.51
C ALA A 320 -6.78 13.69 14.01
N LEU A 321 -7.72 13.57 14.96
CA LEU A 321 -9.15 13.43 14.73
C LEU A 321 -9.89 14.47 15.57
N VAL A 322 -10.85 15.15 14.95
CA VAL A 322 -11.78 16.07 15.59
C VAL A 322 -13.19 15.67 15.21
N ILE A 323 -14.07 15.48 16.18
CA ILE A 323 -15.48 15.13 15.95
C ILE A 323 -16.33 16.37 16.22
N HIS A 324 -17.10 16.79 15.22
CA HIS A 324 -18.08 17.86 15.36
C HIS A 324 -19.45 17.22 15.56
N ALA A 325 -20.03 17.39 16.73
CA ALA A 325 -21.30 16.78 17.10
C ALA A 325 -22.21 17.75 17.86
N GLU A 326 -23.50 17.49 17.79
CA GLU A 326 -24.53 18.07 18.65
C GLU A 326 -24.86 17.10 19.79
N ILE A 327 -25.19 17.67 20.94
CA ILE A 327 -25.60 16.93 22.14
C ILE A 327 -27.04 17.32 22.41
N GLY A 328 -27.91 16.33 22.54
CA GLY A 328 -29.33 16.51 22.83
C GLY A 328 -29.55 16.63 24.33
N ASP A 329 -30.64 17.31 24.70
CA ASP A 329 -31.11 17.33 26.08
C ASP A 329 -31.75 15.96 26.43
N GLU A 330 -31.72 15.58 27.72
CA GLU A 330 -32.39 14.39 28.24
C GLU A 330 -33.90 14.38 27.86
N ILE A 331 -34.44 13.19 27.60
CA ILE A 331 -35.89 12.97 27.35
C ILE A 331 -36.69 13.19 28.65
#